data_AF-A0A4P9WSE3-F1
#
_entry.id   AF-A0A4P9WSE3-F1
#
_cell.length_a   1.000
_cell.length_b   1.000
_cell.length_c   1.000
_cell.angle_alpha   90.00
_cell.angle_beta   90.00
_cell.angle_gamma   90.00
#
_symmetry.space_group_name_H-M   'P 1'
#
loop_
_entity.id
_entity.type
_entity.pdbx_description
1 polymer ?
#
loop_
_entity_poly.entity_id
_entity_poly.type
_entity_poly.pdbx_seq_one_letter_code
_entity_poly.pdbx_strand_id
1 'polypeptide(L)'
;MPTAPADVQRFRPSDFIYQTGLDRYNMVEIENFLQNSRLPQKLKGYMEKRRAAAQAAAAAAAERDGTPLPPTDRGGASNALLQVTAFLSTLQHPDGAGILLCRRGAGGPADRVLRYLCLDAARHITDVARDARCVILAGGTLAPVSTLVQQLFADVPDALVARFACDHVVPATSILTTTVGEAGLPAAACPGERRVPLTFTHGRRSLPDTVAALGRTIGLVCENTPGGVVVMLPSYSYMEETVAAWRQSGLWDALARIKPVFMEPREAQRTERVLA
;
A
#
# COMPACT_ATOMS: atom_id res chain seq x y z
N MET A 1 13.38 -8.81 15.91
CA MET A 1 11.95 -8.49 16.14
C MET A 1 11.88 -7.04 16.57
N PRO A 2 11.31 -6.12 15.78
CA PRO A 2 11.13 -4.74 16.25
C PRO A 2 10.17 -4.78 17.45
N THR A 3 10.64 -4.28 18.58
CA THR A 3 9.85 -4.09 19.78
C THR A 3 8.66 -3.19 19.43
N ALA A 4 7.45 -3.63 19.75
CA ALA A 4 6.27 -2.76 19.62
C ALA A 4 6.55 -1.49 20.43
N PRO A 5 6.28 -0.28 19.89
CA PRO A 5 6.39 0.94 20.69
C PRO A 5 5.52 0.76 21.94
N ALA A 6 6.03 1.19 23.09
CA ALA A 6 5.47 0.92 24.42
C ALA A 6 3.99 1.32 24.60
N ASP A 7 3.44 2.11 23.66
CA ASP A 7 2.10 2.69 23.71
C ASP A 7 1.04 1.94 22.87
N VAL A 8 1.37 0.78 22.27
CA VAL A 8 0.42 -0.02 21.47
C VAL A 8 -0.05 -1.25 22.25
N GLN A 9 -1.30 -1.22 22.69
CA GLN A 9 -1.99 -2.33 23.34
C GLN A 9 -2.66 -3.22 22.30
N ARG A 10 -2.60 -4.54 22.52
CA ARG A 10 -3.18 -5.55 21.64
C ARG A 10 -4.34 -6.22 22.37
N PHE A 11 -5.46 -6.38 21.68
CA PHE A 11 -6.66 -7.03 22.22
C PHE A 11 -7.21 -8.03 21.21
N ARG A 12 -7.76 -9.15 21.71
CA ARG A 12 -8.71 -9.92 20.91
C ARG A 12 -10.05 -9.17 20.84
N PRO A 13 -10.87 -9.37 19.80
CA PRO A 13 -12.20 -8.79 19.72
C PRO A 13 -13.03 -9.00 21.00
N SER A 14 -13.09 -10.24 21.50
CA SER A 14 -13.87 -10.56 22.71
C SER A 14 -13.33 -9.86 23.97
N ASP A 15 -12.01 -9.87 24.16
CA ASP A 15 -11.36 -9.18 25.29
C ASP A 15 -11.64 -7.67 25.25
N PHE A 16 -11.59 -7.07 24.06
CA PHE A 16 -11.86 -5.66 23.87
C PHE A 16 -13.32 -5.32 24.19
N ILE A 17 -14.27 -6.13 23.72
CA ILE A 17 -15.70 -5.96 23.99
C ILE A 17 -15.95 -6.00 25.49
N TYR A 18 -15.38 -6.98 26.20
CA TYR A 18 -15.53 -7.12 27.65
C TYR A 18 -14.92 -5.94 28.42
N GLN A 19 -13.69 -5.54 28.09
CA GLN A 19 -13.00 -4.44 28.79
C GLN A 19 -13.66 -3.08 28.56
N THR A 20 -14.29 -2.89 27.41
CA THR A 20 -14.98 -1.63 27.08
C THR A 20 -16.43 -1.60 27.57
N GLY A 21 -16.95 -2.71 28.09
CA GLY A 21 -18.36 -2.83 28.48
C GLY A 21 -19.32 -2.81 27.29
N LEU A 22 -18.82 -3.13 26.09
CA LEU A 22 -19.64 -3.21 24.87
C LEU A 22 -20.50 -4.47 24.83
N ASP A 23 -20.20 -5.45 25.67
CA ASP A 23 -21.00 -6.66 25.92
C ASP A 23 -22.43 -6.34 26.38
N ARG A 24 -22.65 -5.17 26.99
CA ARG A 24 -23.96 -4.69 27.44
C ARG A 24 -24.89 -4.29 26.30
N TYR A 25 -24.37 -4.12 25.09
CA TYR A 25 -25.13 -3.68 23.93
C TYR A 25 -25.27 -4.82 22.92
N ASN A 26 -26.46 -4.98 22.34
CA ASN A 26 -26.64 -5.89 21.22
C ASN A 26 -26.05 -5.27 19.94
N MET A 27 -24.79 -5.55 19.67
CA MET A 27 -24.06 -5.02 18.50
C MET A 27 -24.70 -5.43 17.17
N VAL A 28 -25.31 -6.62 17.11
CA VAL A 28 -26.01 -7.13 15.91
C VAL A 28 -27.25 -6.30 15.63
N GLU A 29 -28.05 -5.98 16.66
CA GLU A 29 -29.21 -5.09 16.51
C GLU A 29 -28.81 -3.68 16.10
N ILE A 30 -27.74 -3.13 16.69
CA ILE A 30 -27.21 -1.81 16.33
C ILE A 30 -26.76 -1.79 14.87
N GLU A 31 -26.02 -2.80 14.44
CA GLU A 31 -25.59 -2.91 13.04
C GLU A 31 -26.79 -3.03 12.10
N ASN A 32 -27.73 -3.93 12.39
CA ASN A 32 -28.95 -4.10 11.59
C ASN A 32 -29.75 -2.80 11.51
N PHE A 33 -29.88 -2.07 12.62
CA PHE A 33 -30.54 -0.76 12.62
C PHE A 33 -29.81 0.25 11.72
N LEU A 34 -28.48 0.35 11.82
CA LEU A 34 -27.68 1.27 11.00
C LEU A 34 -27.76 0.93 9.51
N GLN A 35 -27.73 -0.37 9.17
CA GLN A 35 -27.86 -0.85 7.79
C GLN A 35 -29.27 -0.61 7.24
N ASN A 36 -30.32 -1.01 7.95
CA ASN A 36 -31.72 -0.89 7.51
C ASN A 36 -32.17 0.57 7.40
N SER A 37 -31.81 1.40 8.38
CA SER A 37 -32.17 2.83 8.37
C SER A 37 -31.40 3.63 7.31
N ARG A 38 -30.31 3.06 6.77
CA ARG A 38 -29.32 3.75 5.91
C ARG A 38 -28.83 5.07 6.51
N LEU A 39 -28.76 5.13 7.85
CA LEU A 39 -28.40 6.34 8.59
C LEU A 39 -26.99 6.85 8.22
N PRO A 40 -25.95 6.01 8.10
CA PRO A 40 -24.63 6.47 7.67
C PRO A 40 -24.64 7.13 6.28
N GLN A 41 -25.43 6.62 5.34
CA GLN A 41 -25.54 7.18 3.98
C GLN A 41 -26.34 8.48 3.98
N LYS A 42 -27.44 8.55 4.74
CA LYS A 42 -28.24 9.78 4.90
C LYS A 42 -27.44 10.91 5.53
N LEU A 43 -26.68 10.61 6.59
CA LEU A 43 -25.82 11.59 7.26
C LEU A 43 -24.70 12.08 6.33
N LYS A 44 -24.06 11.17 5.60
CA LYS A 44 -23.06 11.52 4.57
C LYS A 44 -23.64 12.48 3.54
N GLY A 45 -24.78 12.13 2.94
CA GLY A 45 -25.42 12.98 1.93
C GLY A 45 -25.83 14.35 2.49
N TYR A 46 -26.30 14.41 3.74
CA TYR A 46 -26.59 15.67 4.42
C TYR A 46 -25.34 16.53 4.64
N MET A 47 -24.24 15.91 5.11
CA MET A 47 -22.96 16.61 5.31
C MET A 47 -22.37 17.10 4.00
N GLU A 48 -22.41 16.30 2.94
CA GLU A 48 -21.97 16.70 1.59
C GLU A 48 -22.79 17.88 1.07
N LYS A 49 -24.12 17.84 1.22
CA LYS A 49 -25.01 18.95 0.83
C LYS A 49 -24.73 20.22 1.64
N ARG A 50 -24.54 20.11 2.97
CA ARG A 50 -24.17 21.25 3.82
C ARG A 50 -22.82 21.84 3.45
N ARG A 51 -21.85 20.98 3.14
CA ARG A 51 -20.51 21.39 2.74
C ARG A 51 -20.54 22.09 1.38
N ALA A 52 -21.27 21.55 0.41
CA ALA A 52 -21.48 22.18 -0.89
C ALA A 52 -22.17 23.54 -0.75
N ALA A 53 -23.20 23.65 0.10
CA ALA A 53 -23.87 24.92 0.38
C ALA A 53 -22.94 25.95 1.06
N ALA A 54 -22.14 25.53 2.03
CA ALA A 54 -21.16 26.38 2.68
C ALA A 54 -20.05 26.82 1.72
N GLN A 55 -19.59 25.94 0.84
CA GLN A 55 -18.62 26.25 -0.21
C GLN A 55 -19.20 27.22 -1.25
N ALA A 56 -20.46 27.06 -1.66
CA ALA A 56 -21.14 27.98 -2.55
C ALA A 56 -21.32 29.37 -1.90
N ALA A 57 -21.69 29.43 -0.61
CA ALA A 57 -21.79 30.68 0.12
C ALA A 57 -20.42 31.37 0.30
N ALA A 58 -19.36 30.59 0.58
CA ALA A 58 -18.00 31.10 0.68
C ALA A 58 -17.46 31.59 -0.67
N ALA A 59 -17.77 30.90 -1.77
CA ALA A 59 -17.42 31.33 -3.12
C ALA A 59 -18.12 32.64 -3.49
N ALA A 60 -19.41 32.76 -3.19
CA ALA A 60 -20.17 34.00 -3.42
C ALA A 60 -19.69 35.18 -2.55
N ALA A 61 -19.16 34.92 -1.35
CA ALA A 61 -18.54 35.94 -0.51
C ALA A 61 -17.15 36.36 -1.03
N ALA A 62 -16.34 35.40 -1.47
CA ALA A 62 -15.02 35.65 -2.04
C ALA A 62 -15.09 36.43 -3.36
N GLU A 63 -16.09 36.18 -4.20
CA GLU A 63 -16.36 36.99 -5.42
C GLU A 63 -16.71 38.44 -5.10
N ARG A 64 -17.31 38.73 -3.93
CA ARG A 64 -17.67 40.09 -3.50
C ARG A 64 -16.50 40.86 -2.90
N ASP A 65 -15.63 40.19 -2.13
CA ASP A 65 -14.51 40.82 -1.42
C ASP A 65 -13.16 40.73 -2.16
N GLY A 66 -13.11 40.13 -3.35
CA GLY A 66 -11.89 40.04 -4.17
C GLY A 66 -10.75 39.24 -3.53
N THR A 67 -11.04 38.44 -2.50
CA THR A 67 -10.05 37.64 -1.77
C THR A 67 -9.93 36.23 -2.37
N PRO A 68 -8.71 35.64 -2.43
CA PRO A 68 -8.54 34.29 -2.93
C PRO A 68 -9.28 33.27 -2.06
N LEU A 69 -9.99 32.32 -2.67
CA LEU A 69 -10.62 31.22 -1.93
C LEU A 69 -9.57 30.49 -1.08
N PRO A 70 -9.86 30.19 0.20
CA PRO A 70 -9.00 29.35 1.00
C PRO A 70 -8.86 27.96 0.34
N PRO A 71 -7.70 27.30 0.48
CA PRO A 71 -7.49 25.96 -0.08
C PRO A 71 -8.59 25.03 0.43
N THR A 72 -9.34 24.45 -0.51
CA THR A 72 -10.33 23.44 -0.17
C THR A 72 -9.58 22.26 0.43
N ASP A 73 -9.77 22.03 1.72
CA ASP A 73 -9.21 20.86 2.39
C ASP A 73 -9.89 19.62 1.78
N ARG A 74 -9.33 19.07 0.69
CA ARG A 74 -9.88 17.94 -0.06
C ARG A 74 -9.84 16.63 0.72
N GLY A 75 -9.54 16.68 2.02
CA GLY A 75 -9.95 15.66 2.97
C GLY A 75 -11.46 15.48 2.84
N GLY A 76 -11.86 14.46 2.09
CA GLY A 76 -13.25 14.02 2.01
C GLY A 76 -13.78 13.93 3.43
N ALA A 77 -14.97 14.48 3.67
CA ALA A 77 -15.59 14.39 4.98
C ALA A 77 -15.60 12.91 5.35
N SER A 78 -14.75 12.51 6.30
CA SER A 78 -14.69 11.13 6.74
C SER A 78 -16.07 10.83 7.28
N ASN A 79 -16.74 9.83 6.69
CA ASN A 79 -18.02 9.40 7.20
C ASN A 79 -17.75 8.66 8.52
N ALA A 80 -17.60 9.43 9.60
CA ALA A 80 -17.26 8.90 10.91
C ALA A 80 -18.22 7.81 11.34
N LEU A 81 -19.51 7.97 11.01
CA LEU A 81 -20.51 6.95 11.32
C LEU A 81 -20.29 5.68 10.51
N LEU A 82 -19.96 5.76 9.22
CA LEU A 82 -19.60 4.58 8.42
C LEU A 82 -18.33 3.90 8.92
N GLN A 83 -17.34 4.68 9.39
CA GLN A 83 -16.14 4.12 10.01
C GLN A 83 -16.47 3.39 11.31
N VAL A 84 -17.36 3.96 12.14
CA VAL A 84 -17.86 3.30 13.36
C VAL A 84 -18.66 2.04 13.01
N THR A 85 -19.54 2.08 12.01
CA THR A 85 -20.30 0.90 11.58
C THR A 85 -19.37 -0.22 11.10
N ALA A 86 -18.40 0.10 10.24
CA ALA A 86 -17.41 -0.86 9.77
C ALA A 86 -16.54 -1.40 10.92
N PHE A 87 -16.25 -0.58 11.92
CA PHE A 87 -15.53 -1.03 13.11
C PHE A 87 -16.37 -1.99 13.96
N LEU A 88 -17.65 -1.67 14.19
CA LEU A 88 -18.58 -2.55 14.92
C LEU A 88 -18.76 -3.90 14.22
N SER A 89 -18.80 -3.92 12.88
CA SER A 89 -18.87 -5.17 12.13
C SER A 89 -17.58 -5.98 12.29
N THR A 90 -16.40 -5.33 12.39
CA THR A 90 -15.13 -6.05 12.65
C THR A 90 -15.05 -6.68 14.04
N LEU A 91 -15.74 -6.11 15.04
CA LEU A 91 -15.79 -6.65 16.40
C LEU A 91 -16.58 -7.95 16.49
N GLN A 92 -17.47 -8.21 15.52
CA GLN A 92 -18.27 -9.43 15.45
C GLN A 92 -17.52 -10.61 14.83
N HIS A 93 -16.29 -10.38 14.35
CA HIS A 93 -15.44 -11.46 13.86
C HIS A 93 -14.95 -12.34 15.02
N PRO A 94 -14.77 -13.65 14.80
CA PRO A 94 -14.25 -14.54 15.84
C PRO A 94 -12.82 -14.15 16.23
N ASP A 95 -12.40 -14.48 17.46
CA ASP A 95 -11.10 -14.09 18.00
C ASP A 95 -9.90 -14.56 17.17
N GLY A 96 -10.04 -15.66 16.43
CA GLY A 96 -9.00 -16.17 15.52
C GLY A 96 -8.85 -15.36 14.23
N ALA A 97 -9.85 -14.57 13.84
CA ALA A 97 -9.86 -13.87 12.56
C ALA A 97 -8.97 -12.62 12.53
N GLY A 98 -8.69 -12.02 13.68
CA GLY A 98 -7.91 -10.79 13.72
C GLY A 98 -7.65 -10.25 15.12
N ILE A 99 -6.86 -9.18 15.18
CA ILE A 99 -6.47 -8.51 16.43
C ILE A 99 -6.80 -7.02 16.37
N LEU A 100 -7.12 -6.45 17.52
CA LEU A 100 -7.29 -5.02 17.71
C LEU A 100 -6.02 -4.41 18.25
N LEU A 101 -5.55 -3.35 17.59
CA LEU A 101 -4.42 -2.55 17.99
C LEU A 101 -4.94 -1.19 18.46
N CYS A 102 -4.77 -0.90 19.75
CA CYS A 102 -5.09 0.38 20.33
C CYS A 102 -3.78 1.11 20.64
N ARG A 103 -3.55 2.23 19.96
CA ARG A 103 -2.46 3.15 20.29
C ARG A 103 -3.06 4.35 21.00
N ARG A 104 -2.57 4.61 22.21
CA ARG A 104 -2.90 5.81 22.98
C ARG A 104 -1.66 6.70 22.99
N GLY A 105 -1.53 7.54 21.98
CA GLY A 105 -0.44 8.53 21.96
C GLY A 105 -0.60 9.60 23.04
N ALA A 106 0.53 10.11 23.52
CA ALA A 106 0.56 11.27 24.43
C ALA A 106 0.18 12.58 23.72
N GLY A 107 0.28 12.63 22.38
CA GLY A 107 0.01 13.82 21.56
C GLY A 107 -1.44 13.94 21.10
N GLY A 108 -2.30 14.61 21.88
CA GLY A 108 -3.63 15.06 21.43
C GLY A 108 -4.57 13.96 20.88
N PRO A 109 -5.72 14.33 20.28
CA PRO A 109 -6.68 13.37 19.73
C PRO A 109 -6.18 12.68 18.45
N ALA A 110 -5.25 13.29 17.70
CA ALA A 110 -4.73 12.76 16.44
C ALA A 110 -3.80 11.54 16.60
N ASP A 111 -3.23 11.33 17.79
CA ASP A 111 -2.34 10.20 18.07
C ASP A 111 -3.04 9.01 18.74
N ARG A 112 -4.37 9.12 18.91
CA ARG A 112 -5.23 8.02 19.37
C ARG A 112 -5.73 7.24 18.18
N VAL A 113 -5.32 5.99 18.06
CA VAL A 113 -5.60 5.16 16.90
C VAL A 113 -6.11 3.80 17.33
N LEU A 114 -7.25 3.40 16.77
CA LEU A 114 -7.80 2.05 16.92
C LEU A 114 -7.82 1.38 15.55
N ARG A 115 -7.22 0.20 15.43
CA ARG A 115 -7.14 -0.56 14.18
C ARG A 115 -7.54 -2.01 14.43
N TYR A 116 -8.38 -2.54 13.56
CA TYR A 116 -8.56 -3.98 13.44
C TYR A 116 -7.62 -4.51 12.35
N LEU A 117 -6.81 -5.50 12.68
CA LEU A 117 -5.95 -6.20 11.74
C LEU A 117 -6.54 -7.58 11.48
N CYS A 118 -7.07 -7.78 10.28
CA CYS A 118 -7.51 -9.10 9.81
C CYS A 118 -6.27 -9.97 9.58
N LEU A 119 -6.20 -11.09 10.28
CA LEU A 119 -5.10 -12.05 10.20
C LEU A 119 -5.45 -13.28 9.36
N ASP A 120 -6.75 -13.55 9.20
CA ASP A 120 -7.27 -14.63 8.39
C ASP A 120 -8.05 -14.05 7.20
N ALA A 121 -7.46 -14.11 6.01
CA ALA A 121 -8.12 -13.70 4.78
C ALA A 121 -9.01 -14.81 4.18
N ALA A 122 -8.78 -16.08 4.56
CA ALA A 122 -9.50 -17.23 4.00
C ALA A 122 -10.98 -17.15 4.31
N ARG A 123 -11.34 -16.78 5.54
CA ARG A 123 -12.74 -16.61 5.96
C ARG A 123 -13.61 -15.75 5.03
N HIS A 124 -13.02 -14.75 4.38
CA HIS A 124 -13.74 -13.86 3.47
C HIS A 124 -13.99 -14.51 2.11
N ILE A 125 -13.16 -15.48 1.72
CA ILE A 125 -13.34 -16.27 0.51
C ILE A 125 -14.13 -17.56 0.78
N THR A 126 -14.17 -18.06 2.02
CA THR A 126 -14.84 -19.32 2.37
C THR A 126 -16.30 -19.33 1.97
N ASP A 127 -17.04 -18.26 2.24
CA ASP A 127 -18.45 -18.15 1.87
C ASP A 127 -18.62 -18.15 0.34
N VAL A 128 -17.76 -17.43 -0.38
CA VAL A 128 -17.74 -17.42 -1.85
C VAL A 128 -17.42 -18.80 -2.41
N ALA A 129 -16.45 -19.50 -1.83
CA ALA A 129 -16.04 -20.84 -2.23
C ALA A 129 -17.13 -21.90 -1.96
N ARG A 130 -17.93 -21.71 -0.89
CA ARG A 130 -19.04 -22.60 -0.52
C ARG A 130 -20.27 -22.37 -1.40
N ASP A 131 -20.64 -21.12 -1.64
CA ASP A 131 -21.90 -20.76 -2.30
C ASP A 131 -21.79 -20.80 -3.83
N ALA A 132 -20.60 -20.54 -4.37
CA ALA A 132 -20.37 -20.60 -5.81
C ALA A 132 -20.27 -22.05 -6.30
N ARG A 133 -20.82 -22.32 -7.48
CA ARG A 133 -20.62 -23.61 -8.18
C ARG A 133 -19.14 -23.85 -8.51
N CYS A 134 -18.41 -22.80 -8.84
CA CYS A 134 -16.99 -22.84 -9.19
C CYS A 134 -16.40 -21.44 -9.03
N VAL A 135 -15.20 -21.36 -8.43
CA VAL A 135 -14.41 -20.12 -8.33
C VAL A 135 -13.20 -20.24 -9.24
N ILE A 136 -13.07 -19.33 -10.21
CA ILE A 136 -11.93 -19.29 -11.13
C ILE A 136 -11.01 -18.14 -10.73
N LEU A 137 -9.79 -18.47 -10.33
CA LEU A 137 -8.72 -17.50 -10.09
C LEU A 137 -7.80 -17.45 -11.31
N ALA A 138 -7.79 -16.31 -11.99
CA ALA A 138 -6.94 -16.07 -13.16
C ALA A 138 -6.01 -14.88 -12.89
N GLY A 139 -4.73 -15.05 -13.22
CA GLY A 139 -3.73 -13.98 -13.11
C GLY A 139 -2.41 -14.38 -13.72
N GLY A 140 -1.70 -13.42 -14.33
CA GLY A 140 -0.43 -13.66 -15.02
C GLY A 140 0.77 -13.88 -14.10
N THR A 141 0.65 -13.54 -12.81
CA THR A 141 1.77 -13.51 -11.85
C THR A 141 1.45 -14.26 -10.54
N LEU A 142 0.48 -15.19 -10.56
CA LEU A 142 0.03 -15.92 -9.36
C LEU A 142 1.01 -16.99 -8.85
N ALA A 143 2.12 -17.23 -9.53
CA ALA A 143 3.10 -18.23 -9.11
C ALA A 143 3.87 -17.75 -7.86
N PRO A 144 4.06 -18.59 -6.82
CA PRO A 144 3.61 -19.98 -6.69
C PRO A 144 2.14 -20.11 -6.23
N VAL A 145 1.30 -20.77 -7.04
CA VAL A 145 -0.14 -20.92 -6.78
C VAL A 145 -0.44 -21.76 -5.54
N SER A 146 0.47 -22.68 -5.17
CA SER A 146 0.30 -23.53 -3.99
C SER A 146 0.16 -22.74 -2.70
N THR A 147 0.95 -21.68 -2.52
CA THR A 147 0.90 -20.82 -1.33
C THR A 147 -0.43 -20.08 -1.25
N LEU A 148 -0.91 -19.56 -2.38
CA LEU A 148 -2.21 -18.91 -2.47
C LEU A 148 -3.35 -19.86 -2.08
N VAL A 149 -3.34 -21.09 -2.61
CA VAL A 149 -4.34 -22.12 -2.30
C VAL A 149 -4.31 -22.47 -0.82
N GLN A 150 -3.13 -22.71 -0.25
CA GLN A 150 -2.98 -23.03 1.17
C GLN A 150 -3.44 -21.89 2.10
N GLN A 151 -3.27 -20.64 1.69
CA GLN A 151 -3.65 -19.49 2.51
C GLN A 151 -5.12 -19.12 2.42
N LEU A 152 -5.75 -19.27 1.25
CA LEU A 152 -7.12 -18.81 1.01
C LEU A 152 -8.14 -19.95 0.98
N PHE A 153 -7.73 -21.16 0.60
CA PHE A 153 -8.61 -22.30 0.38
C PHE A 153 -8.17 -23.52 1.19
N ALA A 154 -7.64 -23.30 2.40
CA ALA A 154 -7.18 -24.36 3.30
C ALA A 154 -8.27 -25.41 3.58
N ASP A 155 -9.54 -25.00 3.61
CA ASP A 155 -10.69 -25.87 3.85
C ASP A 155 -11.19 -26.61 2.60
N VAL A 156 -10.64 -26.30 1.42
CA VAL A 156 -11.03 -26.93 0.15
C VAL A 156 -10.16 -28.17 -0.08
N PRO A 157 -10.75 -29.37 -0.25
CA PRO A 157 -9.99 -30.57 -0.59
C PRO A 157 -9.17 -30.39 -1.87
N ASP A 158 -7.91 -30.80 -1.86
CA ASP A 158 -7.01 -30.71 -3.03
C ASP A 158 -7.58 -31.38 -4.28
N ALA A 159 -8.41 -32.42 -4.13
CA ALA A 159 -9.10 -33.10 -5.22
C ALA A 159 -10.06 -32.20 -6.02
N LEU A 160 -10.51 -31.09 -5.43
CA LEU A 160 -11.39 -30.10 -6.08
C LEU A 160 -10.60 -28.92 -6.67
N VAL A 161 -9.28 -28.86 -6.45
CA VAL A 161 -8.43 -27.76 -6.91
C VAL A 161 -7.79 -28.13 -8.25
N ALA A 162 -8.33 -27.59 -9.34
CA ALA A 162 -7.70 -27.67 -10.65
C ALA A 162 -6.71 -26.52 -10.85
N ARG A 163 -5.54 -26.82 -11.43
CA ARG A 163 -4.53 -25.82 -11.79
C ARG A 163 -4.27 -25.88 -13.28
N PHE A 164 -4.29 -24.72 -13.91
CA PHE A 164 -3.97 -24.57 -15.32
C PHE A 164 -3.04 -23.37 -15.48
N ALA A 165 -1.93 -23.57 -16.19
CA ALA A 165 -1.00 -22.51 -16.55
C ALA A 165 -0.83 -22.57 -18.07
N CYS A 166 -1.01 -21.43 -18.73
CA CYS A 166 -0.66 -21.30 -20.13
C CYS A 166 0.86 -21.23 -20.28
N ASP A 167 1.37 -21.76 -21.38
CA ASP A 167 2.77 -21.54 -21.76
C ASP A 167 3.04 -20.05 -22.01
N HIS A 168 4.30 -19.66 -21.83
CA HIS A 168 4.72 -18.29 -22.04
C HIS A 168 4.64 -17.94 -23.53
N VAL A 169 3.89 -16.88 -23.87
CA VAL A 169 3.73 -16.45 -25.28
C VAL A 169 5.05 -15.95 -25.87
N VAL A 170 5.91 -15.38 -25.02
CA VAL A 170 7.24 -14.90 -25.44
C VAL A 170 8.27 -16.01 -25.28
N PRO A 171 9.09 -16.30 -26.32
CA PRO A 171 10.17 -17.29 -26.23
C PRO A 171 11.16 -16.99 -25.09
N ALA A 172 11.70 -18.02 -24.46
CA ALA A 172 12.70 -17.87 -23.41
C ALA A 172 13.96 -17.11 -23.87
N THR A 173 14.30 -17.17 -25.16
CA THR A 173 15.42 -16.43 -25.76
C THR A 173 15.22 -14.92 -25.81
N SER A 174 13.97 -14.45 -25.66
CA SER A 174 13.62 -13.03 -25.73
C SER A 174 13.58 -12.36 -24.35
N ILE A 175 13.77 -13.11 -23.26
CA ILE A 175 13.75 -12.59 -21.89
C ILE A 175 15.00 -13.04 -21.15
N LEU A 176 15.79 -12.06 -20.69
CA LEU A 176 16.90 -12.32 -19.78
C LEU A 176 16.50 -11.93 -18.36
N THR A 177 16.46 -12.91 -17.46
CA THR A 177 16.32 -12.67 -16.02
C THR A 177 17.66 -12.91 -15.35
N THR A 178 18.21 -11.88 -14.72
CA THR A 178 19.52 -11.97 -14.05
C THR A 178 19.51 -11.16 -12.75
N THR A 179 20.35 -11.57 -11.81
CA THR A 179 20.56 -10.88 -10.55
C THR A 179 21.93 -10.21 -10.54
N VAL A 180 21.97 -8.92 -10.21
CA VAL A 180 23.22 -8.17 -10.07
C VAL A 180 23.57 -8.06 -8.58
N GLY A 181 24.53 -8.88 -8.13
CA GLY A 181 24.93 -8.93 -6.72
C GLY A 181 25.96 -7.88 -6.30
N GLU A 182 26.74 -7.36 -7.25
CA GLU A 182 27.82 -6.40 -7.01
C GLU A 182 27.83 -5.34 -8.10
N ALA A 183 28.16 -4.10 -7.72
CA ALA A 183 28.44 -3.01 -8.64
C ALA A 183 29.94 -2.94 -8.97
N GLY A 184 30.23 -2.56 -10.20
CA GLY A 184 31.59 -2.50 -10.78
C GLY A 184 31.73 -3.46 -11.95
N LEU A 185 32.69 -3.19 -12.84
CA LEU A 185 32.94 -4.04 -14.00
C LEU A 185 33.58 -5.39 -13.59
N PRO A 186 33.51 -6.42 -14.45
CA PRO A 186 34.29 -7.63 -14.30
C PRO A 186 35.75 -7.29 -13.98
N ALA A 187 36.40 -8.00 -13.04
CA ALA A 187 37.82 -7.75 -12.73
C ALA A 187 38.73 -7.90 -13.96
N ALA A 188 38.30 -8.71 -14.93
CA ALA A 188 38.94 -8.86 -16.24
C ALA A 188 38.86 -7.59 -17.12
N ALA A 189 37.82 -6.78 -16.97
CA ALA A 189 37.63 -5.54 -17.72
C ALA A 189 38.30 -4.34 -17.05
N CYS A 190 38.29 -4.27 -15.72
CA CYS A 190 38.90 -3.17 -14.95
C CYS A 190 39.63 -3.71 -13.70
N PRO A 191 40.91 -4.12 -13.84
CA PRO A 191 41.72 -4.54 -12.70
C PRO A 191 41.89 -3.38 -11.70
N GLY A 192 41.51 -3.60 -10.44
CA GLY A 192 41.65 -2.61 -9.36
C GLY A 192 40.40 -1.78 -9.05
N GLU A 193 39.30 -1.95 -9.80
CA GLU A 193 38.04 -1.31 -9.44
C GLU A 193 37.44 -1.93 -8.16
N ARG A 194 37.07 -1.08 -7.19
CA ARG A 194 36.45 -1.53 -5.94
C ARG A 194 35.03 -2.01 -6.22
N ARG A 195 34.82 -3.32 -6.09
CA ARG A 195 33.48 -3.93 -6.11
C ARG A 195 32.69 -3.55 -4.88
N VAL A 196 31.46 -3.13 -5.08
CA VAL A 196 30.55 -2.77 -3.98
C VAL A 196 29.39 -3.76 -3.97
N PRO A 197 29.17 -4.53 -2.89
CA PRO A 197 28.05 -5.45 -2.81
C PRO A 197 26.73 -4.69 -2.79
N LEU A 198 25.81 -5.05 -3.68
CA LEU A 198 24.47 -4.45 -3.79
C LEU A 198 23.51 -5.11 -2.78
N THR A 199 23.75 -4.85 -1.50
CA THR A 199 22.95 -5.39 -0.39
C THR A 199 21.99 -4.34 0.16
N PHE A 200 20.70 -4.52 -0.10
CA PHE A 200 19.64 -3.57 0.28
C PHE A 200 18.91 -3.92 1.58
N THR A 201 19.62 -4.47 2.58
CA THR A 201 19.06 -4.66 3.92
C THR A 201 18.81 -3.31 4.59
N HIS A 202 17.90 -3.26 5.58
CA HIS A 202 17.51 -2.01 6.25
C HIS A 202 18.71 -1.17 6.73
N GLY A 203 19.75 -1.80 7.28
CA GLY A 203 20.94 -1.10 7.78
C GLY A 203 21.95 -0.70 6.70
N ARG A 204 21.83 -1.19 5.47
CA ARG A 204 22.83 -0.97 4.40
C ARG A 204 22.30 -0.17 3.21
N ARG A 205 21.00 -0.27 2.92
CA ARG A 205 20.37 0.35 1.74
C ARG A 205 20.55 1.86 1.63
N SER A 206 20.73 2.55 2.76
CA SER A 206 20.91 4.01 2.84
C SER A 206 22.38 4.43 2.96
N LEU A 207 23.33 3.48 2.91
CA LEU A 207 24.75 3.83 2.96
C LEU A 207 25.14 4.55 1.66
N PRO A 208 25.90 5.66 1.74
CA PRO A 208 26.30 6.44 0.57
C PRO A 208 26.97 5.59 -0.53
N ASP A 209 27.86 4.68 -0.14
CA ASP A 209 28.54 3.75 -1.07
C ASP A 209 27.54 2.86 -1.83
N THR A 210 26.50 2.36 -1.15
CA THR A 210 25.49 1.46 -1.74
C THR A 210 24.55 2.22 -2.68
N VAL A 211 24.11 3.41 -2.26
CA VAL A 211 23.26 4.29 -3.07
C VAL A 211 23.99 4.76 -4.33
N ALA A 212 25.26 5.15 -4.21
CA ALA A 212 26.07 5.55 -5.36
C ALA A 212 26.36 4.36 -6.30
N ALA A 213 26.64 3.18 -5.74
CA ALA A 213 26.82 1.94 -6.50
C ALA A 213 25.58 1.55 -7.30
N LEU A 214 24.38 1.69 -6.72
CA LEU A 214 23.11 1.47 -7.42
C LEU A 214 22.97 2.43 -8.62
N GLY A 215 23.21 3.73 -8.41
CA GLY A 215 23.11 4.74 -9.48
C GLY A 215 24.08 4.47 -10.64
N ARG A 216 25.33 4.10 -10.35
CA ARG A 216 26.31 3.71 -11.37
C ARG A 216 25.89 2.45 -12.13
N THR A 217 25.35 1.45 -11.43
CA THR A 217 24.87 0.21 -12.03
C THR A 217 23.71 0.49 -13.00
N ILE A 218 22.76 1.33 -12.60
CA ILE A 218 21.67 1.78 -13.48
C ILE A 218 22.21 2.53 -14.70
N GLY A 219 23.21 3.39 -14.52
CA GLY A 219 23.86 4.10 -15.62
C GLY A 219 24.42 3.15 -16.68
N LEU A 220 25.16 2.12 -16.26
CA LEU A 220 25.69 1.09 -17.17
C LEU A 220 24.57 0.34 -17.92
N VAL A 221 23.48 0.01 -17.24
CA VAL A 221 22.31 -0.63 -17.88
C VAL A 221 21.69 0.32 -18.91
N CYS A 222 21.53 1.60 -18.57
CA CYS A 222 20.97 2.61 -19.48
C CYS A 222 21.84 2.80 -20.73
N GLU A 223 23.17 2.85 -20.59
CA GLU A 223 24.10 2.99 -21.73
C GLU A 223 23.98 1.83 -22.72
N ASN A 224 23.74 0.62 -22.23
CA ASN A 224 23.73 -0.61 -23.03
C ASN A 224 22.33 -1.09 -23.44
N THR A 225 21.27 -0.37 -23.05
CA THR A 225 19.88 -0.76 -23.35
C THR A 225 19.25 0.24 -24.33
N PRO A 226 18.89 -0.17 -25.56
CA PRO A 226 18.14 0.69 -26.47
C PRO A 226 16.73 0.96 -25.94
N GLY A 227 16.17 2.12 -26.25
CA GLY A 227 14.83 2.52 -25.77
C GLY A 227 14.83 3.00 -24.32
N GLY A 228 13.88 2.51 -23.51
CA GLY A 228 13.64 2.96 -22.14
C GLY A 228 14.00 1.91 -21.07
N VAL A 229 14.26 2.39 -19.85
CA VAL A 229 14.53 1.56 -18.66
C VAL A 229 13.54 1.95 -17.58
N VAL A 230 12.90 0.97 -16.95
CA VAL A 230 12.00 1.16 -15.81
C VAL A 230 12.72 0.67 -14.55
N VAL A 231 12.87 1.54 -13.56
CA VAL A 231 13.51 1.21 -12.28
C VAL A 231 12.46 1.28 -11.18
N MET A 232 12.17 0.14 -10.55
CA MET A 232 11.27 0.06 -9.40
C MET A 232 12.06 0.03 -8.10
N LEU A 233 11.74 0.95 -7.18
CA LEU A 233 12.31 0.99 -5.83
C LEU A 233 11.29 0.51 -4.79
N PRO A 234 11.72 -0.01 -3.62
CA PRO A 234 10.82 -0.61 -2.63
C PRO A 234 9.77 0.33 -2.02
N SER A 235 9.97 1.65 -2.05
CA SER A 235 9.00 2.64 -1.55
C SER A 235 9.30 4.05 -2.08
N TYR A 236 8.28 4.92 -2.11
CA TYR A 236 8.44 6.34 -2.46
C TYR A 236 9.43 7.06 -1.54
N SER A 237 9.41 6.79 -0.23
CA SER A 237 10.35 7.40 0.72
C SER A 237 11.80 7.03 0.41
N TYR A 238 12.06 5.76 0.06
CA TYR A 238 13.39 5.33 -0.32
C TYR A 238 13.81 5.90 -1.69
N MET A 239 12.86 6.03 -2.62
CA MET A 239 13.09 6.70 -3.90
C MET A 239 13.51 8.17 -3.71
N GLU A 240 12.78 8.93 -2.91
CA GLU A 240 13.08 10.33 -2.61
C GLU A 240 14.47 10.48 -1.97
N GLU A 241 14.81 9.65 -0.99
CA GLU A 241 16.12 9.62 -0.34
C GLU A 241 17.25 9.32 -1.34
N THR A 242 17.07 8.27 -2.16
CA THR A 242 18.03 7.83 -3.17
C THR A 242 18.27 8.91 -4.24
N VAL A 243 17.19 9.50 -4.75
CA VAL A 243 17.24 10.56 -5.77
C VAL A 243 17.88 11.83 -5.19
N ALA A 244 17.57 12.19 -3.94
CA ALA A 244 18.21 13.32 -3.29
C ALA A 244 19.74 13.13 -3.20
N ALA A 245 20.20 11.94 -2.81
CA ALA A 245 21.63 11.62 -2.78
C ALA A 245 22.26 11.69 -4.17
N TRP A 246 21.60 11.17 -5.21
CA TRP A 246 22.10 11.24 -6.59
C TRP A 246 22.17 12.65 -7.15
N ARG A 247 21.24 13.53 -6.78
CA ARG A 247 21.29 14.95 -7.15
C ARG A 247 22.46 15.65 -6.48
N GLN A 248 22.68 15.39 -5.19
CA GLN A 248 23.81 15.97 -4.45
C GLN A 248 25.17 15.53 -5.01
N SER A 249 25.26 14.28 -5.49
CA SER A 249 26.51 13.74 -6.04
C SER A 249 26.69 13.99 -7.55
N GLY A 250 25.74 14.64 -8.23
CA GLY A 250 25.73 14.83 -9.69
C GLY A 250 25.47 13.55 -10.51
N LEU A 251 25.17 12.42 -9.86
CA LEU A 251 24.81 11.16 -10.54
C LEU A 251 23.47 11.27 -11.27
N TRP A 252 22.54 12.06 -10.72
CA TRP A 252 21.24 12.31 -11.35
C TRP A 252 21.42 12.95 -12.73
N ASP A 253 22.26 13.98 -12.82
CA ASP A 253 22.53 14.68 -14.08
C ASP A 253 23.32 13.78 -15.04
N ALA A 254 24.16 12.89 -14.53
CA ALA A 254 24.84 11.88 -15.35
C ALA A 254 23.85 10.91 -16.00
N LEU A 255 22.87 10.41 -15.24
CA LEU A 255 21.80 9.56 -15.77
C LEU A 255 20.95 10.31 -16.80
N ALA A 256 20.59 11.57 -16.51
CA ALA A 256 19.80 12.42 -17.38
C ALA A 256 20.48 12.74 -18.73
N ARG A 257 21.82 12.72 -18.78
CA ARG A 257 22.58 12.83 -20.04
C ARG A 257 22.50 11.58 -20.92
N ILE A 258 22.33 10.40 -20.31
CA ILE A 258 22.23 9.13 -21.04
C ILE A 258 20.81 8.94 -21.58
N LYS A 259 19.79 9.14 -20.71
CA LYS A 259 18.37 9.04 -21.05
C LYS A 259 17.56 10.06 -20.25
N PRO A 260 16.45 10.61 -20.80
CA PRO A 260 15.55 11.46 -20.02
C PRO A 260 14.98 10.68 -18.84
N VAL A 261 15.07 11.26 -17.64
CA VAL A 261 14.66 10.62 -16.39
C VAL A 261 13.32 11.18 -15.93
N PHE A 262 12.34 10.29 -15.75
CA PHE A 262 11.02 10.60 -15.24
C PHE A 262 10.84 9.94 -13.88
N MET A 263 10.24 10.66 -12.92
CA MET A 263 10.02 10.16 -11.56
C MET A 263 8.53 10.09 -11.27
N GLU A 264 8.08 8.96 -10.77
CA GLU A 264 6.69 8.76 -10.41
C GLU A 264 6.30 9.68 -9.23
N PRO A 265 5.22 10.48 -9.35
CA PRO A 265 4.75 11.32 -8.27
C PRO A 265 4.03 10.47 -7.22
N ARG A 266 4.07 10.91 -5.95
CA ARG A 266 3.37 10.23 -4.85
C ARG A 266 1.84 10.25 -5.00
N GLU A 267 1.31 11.21 -5.75
CA GLU A 267 -0.11 11.35 -6.04
C GLU A 267 -0.43 10.62 -7.35
N ALA A 268 -1.21 9.54 -7.27
CA ALA A 268 -1.62 8.73 -8.43
C ALA A 268 -2.26 9.55 -9.56
N GLN A 269 -2.94 10.65 -9.24
CA GLN A 269 -3.57 11.55 -10.23
C GLN A 269 -2.56 12.33 -11.09
N ARG A 270 -1.30 12.42 -10.66
CA ARG A 270 -0.24 13.10 -11.41
C ARG A 270 0.57 12.13 -12.27
N THR A 271 0.39 10.82 -12.10
CA THR A 271 1.16 9.80 -12.82
C THR A 271 0.94 9.87 -14.33
N GLU A 272 -0.31 10.11 -14.78
CA GLU A 272 -0.61 10.25 -16.22
C GLU A 272 0.16 11.38 -16.90
N ARG A 273 0.45 12.48 -16.18
CA ARG A 273 1.21 13.62 -16.73
C ARG A 273 2.69 13.32 -16.92
N VAL A 274 3.20 12.29 -16.24
CA VAL A 274 4.61 11.88 -16.32
C VAL A 274 4.81 10.82 -17.41
N LEU A 275 3.75 10.09 -17.77
CA LEU A 275 3.76 9.02 -18.77
C LEU A 275 3.26 9.47 -20.16
N ALA A 276 2.80 10.72 -20.29
CA ALA A 276 2.35 11.34 -21.55
C ALA A 276 3.51 11.99 -22.30
#